data_AF-A0A1G8VGS7-F1
#
_entry.id   AF-A0A1G8VGS7-F1
#
_cell.length_a   1.000
_cell.length_b   1.000
_cell.length_c   1.000
_cell.angle_alpha   90.00
_cell.angle_beta   90.00
_cell.angle_gamma   90.00
#
_symmetry.space_group_name_H-M   'P 1'
#
loop_
_entity.id
_entity.type
_entity.pdbx_description
1 polymer ?
#
loop_
_entity_poly.entity_id
_entity_poly.type
_entity_poly.pdbx_seq_one_letter_code
_entity_poly.pdbx_strand_id
1 'polypeptide(L)'
;MHSTSILILVGILGLALGALLAFLATRNRGGVDRTQELELRLRDANRKLEDFQLQVNEHFDQTSQLVHNLTESYREVHEYLANSAMRLSSQDIGRQMLEAGSGKLSENDEALQGVEPPRDWAPKEPGAKGALAEDYGLEREPQERSENAANR
;
A
#
# COMPACT_ATOMS: atom_id res chain seq x y z
N MET A 1 72.33 -36.21 -57.34
CA MET A 1 71.27 -36.68 -56.42
C MET A 1 70.78 -35.60 -55.43
N HIS A 2 71.33 -34.38 -55.43
CA HIS A 2 70.95 -33.33 -54.46
C HIS A 2 69.66 -32.56 -54.82
N SER A 3 69.29 -32.50 -56.11
CA SER A 3 68.13 -31.73 -56.58
C SER A 3 66.79 -32.29 -56.05
N THR A 4 66.63 -33.61 -55.99
CA THR A 4 65.43 -34.26 -55.45
C THR A 4 65.30 -34.08 -53.94
N SER A 5 66.40 -34.09 -53.19
CA SER A 5 66.40 -33.85 -51.75
C SER A 5 65.98 -32.41 -51.39
N ILE A 6 66.40 -31.42 -52.18
CA ILE A 6 66.02 -30.01 -51.98
C ILE A 6 64.52 -29.80 -52.23
N LEU A 7 63.96 -30.41 -53.28
CA LEU A 7 62.52 -30.33 -53.59
C LEU A 7 61.66 -30.91 -52.47
N ILE A 8 62.07 -32.05 -51.90
CA ILE A 8 61.37 -32.68 -50.77
C ILE A 8 61.44 -31.77 -49.53
N LEU A 9 62.60 -31.17 -49.25
CA LEU A 9 62.81 -30.31 -48.09
C LEU A 9 61.98 -29.01 -48.17
N VAL A 10 61.93 -28.37 -49.34
CA VAL A 10 61.06 -27.20 -49.57
C VAL A 10 59.58 -27.56 -49.45
N GLY A 11 59.18 -28.73 -49.95
CA GLY A 11 57.80 -29.22 -49.81
C GLY A 11 57.39 -29.41 -48.35
N ILE A 12 58.26 -30.05 -47.55
CA ILE A 12 58.02 -30.25 -46.11
C ILE A 12 57.98 -28.91 -45.37
N LEU A 13 58.90 -27.99 -45.69
CA LEU A 13 58.95 -26.67 -45.05
C LEU A 13 57.69 -25.84 -45.39
N GLY A 14 57.24 -25.88 -46.64
CA GLY A 14 56.00 -25.24 -47.07
C GLY A 14 54.77 -25.84 -46.39
N LEU A 15 54.71 -27.16 -46.24
CA LEU A 15 53.64 -27.84 -45.50
C LEU A 15 53.66 -27.48 -44.01
N ALA A 16 54.84 -27.42 -43.40
CA ALA A 16 54.99 -27.03 -42.00
C ALA A 16 54.54 -25.59 -41.76
N LEU A 17 54.93 -24.67 -42.63
CA LEU A 17 54.50 -23.27 -42.58
C LEU A 17 52.99 -23.11 -42.84
N GLY A 18 52.46 -23.83 -43.83
CA GLY A 18 51.03 -23.85 -44.13
C GLY A 18 50.19 -24.40 -42.97
N ALA A 19 50.64 -25.50 -42.35
CA ALA A 19 50.00 -26.09 -41.18
C ALA A 19 50.06 -25.16 -39.97
N LEU A 20 51.20 -24.48 -39.75
CA LEU A 20 51.36 -23.50 -38.67
C LEU A 20 50.38 -22.33 -38.82
N LEU A 21 50.29 -21.76 -40.03
CA LEU A 21 49.35 -20.67 -40.32
C LEU A 21 47.89 -21.12 -40.21
N ALA A 22 47.56 -22.30 -40.72
CA ALA A 22 46.21 -22.87 -40.60
C ALA A 22 45.81 -23.11 -39.13
N PHE A 23 46.74 -23.62 -38.32
CA PHE A 23 46.53 -23.85 -36.88
C PHE A 23 46.36 -22.53 -36.10
N LEU A 24 47.12 -21.50 -36.45
CA LEU A 24 46.98 -20.18 -35.82
C LEU A 24 45.64 -19.53 -36.19
N ALA A 25 45.22 -19.65 -37.46
CA ALA A 25 43.95 -19.12 -37.94
C ALA A 25 42.75 -19.84 -37.31
N THR A 26 42.79 -21.17 -37.12
CA THR A 26 41.70 -21.91 -36.45
C THR A 26 41.62 -21.59 -34.96
N ARG A 27 42.76 -21.38 -34.28
CA ARG A 27 42.79 -20.96 -32.87
C ARG A 27 42.12 -19.59 -32.64
N ASN A 28 42.25 -18.66 -33.59
CA ASN A 28 41.71 -17.31 -33.44
C ASN A 28 40.20 -17.19 -33.74
N ARG A 29 39.54 -18.23 -34.26
CA ARG A 29 38.10 -18.21 -34.58
C ARG A 29 37.18 -18.17 -33.35
N GLY A 30 37.65 -18.59 -32.18
CA GLY A 30 36.85 -18.56 -30.94
C GLY A 30 36.49 -17.16 -30.41
N GLY A 31 37.02 -16.09 -31.01
CA GLY A 31 36.63 -14.71 -30.69
C GLY A 31 35.28 -14.29 -31.28
N VAL A 32 34.89 -14.86 -32.43
CA VAL A 32 33.65 -14.47 -33.15
C VAL A 32 32.41 -14.91 -32.38
N ASP A 33 32.42 -16.11 -31.79
CA ASP A 33 31.30 -16.61 -30.99
C ASP A 33 31.05 -15.76 -29.75
N ARG A 34 32.12 -15.27 -29.09
CA ARG A 34 32.00 -14.38 -27.93
C ARG A 34 31.42 -13.01 -28.29
N THR A 35 31.80 -12.46 -29.45
CA THR A 35 31.23 -11.19 -29.91
C THR A 35 29.74 -11.31 -30.22
N GLN A 36 29.32 -12.43 -30.81
CA GLN A 36 27.91 -12.70 -31.07
C GLN A 36 27.12 -12.87 -29.77
N GLU A 37 27.66 -13.59 -28.78
CA GLU A 37 27.04 -13.75 -27.47
C GLU A 37 26.89 -12.39 -26.74
N LEU A 38 27.93 -11.56 -26.77
CA LEU A 38 27.90 -10.22 -26.20
C LEU A 38 26.83 -9.34 -26.88
N GLU A 39 26.74 -9.39 -28.20
CA GLU A 39 25.71 -8.67 -28.95
C GLU A 39 24.30 -9.14 -28.59
N LEU A 40 24.09 -10.46 -28.46
CA LEU A 40 22.83 -11.04 -28.02
C LEU A 40 22.45 -10.58 -26.61
N ARG A 41 23.41 -10.60 -25.67
CA ARG A 41 23.18 -10.12 -24.29
C ARG A 41 22.83 -8.63 -24.25
N LEU A 42 23.49 -7.82 -25.09
CA LEU A 42 23.23 -6.38 -25.17
C LEU A 42 21.83 -6.11 -25.74
N ARG A 43 21.44 -6.85 -26.80
CA ARG A 43 20.08 -6.79 -27.35
C ARG A 43 19.02 -7.22 -26.33
N ASP A 44 19.28 -8.30 -25.59
CA ASP A 44 18.36 -8.79 -24.55
C ASP A 44 18.21 -7.80 -23.39
N ALA A 45 19.31 -7.18 -22.95
CA ALA A 45 19.28 -6.14 -21.92
C ALA A 45 18.50 -4.90 -22.38
N ASN A 46 18.71 -4.44 -23.61
CA ASN A 46 17.96 -3.30 -24.16
C ASN A 46 16.46 -3.61 -24.27
N ARG A 47 16.08 -4.82 -24.72
CA ARG A 47 14.68 -5.23 -24.76
C ARG A 47 14.03 -5.22 -23.38
N LYS A 48 14.71 -5.77 -22.37
CA LYS A 48 14.22 -5.75 -20.99
C LYS A 48 14.02 -4.33 -20.46
N LEU A 49 14.88 -3.41 -20.86
CA LEU A 49 14.78 -2.01 -20.46
C LEU A 49 13.58 -1.33 -21.15
N GLU A 50 13.37 -1.59 -22.43
CA GLU A 50 12.19 -1.12 -23.18
C GLU A 50 10.89 -1.68 -22.58
N ASP A 51 10.84 -2.99 -22.32
CA ASP A 51 9.68 -3.64 -21.68
C ASP A 51 9.40 -3.06 -20.29
N PHE A 52 10.44 -2.79 -19.51
CA PHE A 52 10.30 -2.15 -18.20
C PHE A 52 9.76 -0.72 -18.32
N GLN A 53 10.25 0.07 -19.28
CA GLN A 53 9.74 1.42 -19.53
C GLN A 53 8.26 1.40 -19.94
N LEU A 54 7.86 0.45 -20.78
CA LEU A 54 6.46 0.27 -21.18
C LEU A 54 5.59 -0.12 -19.97
N GLN A 55 6.04 -1.06 -19.15
CA GLN A 55 5.32 -1.49 -17.95
C GLN A 55 5.16 -0.37 -16.92
N VAL A 56 6.19 0.46 -16.74
CA VAL A 56 6.13 1.63 -15.84
C VAL A 56 5.13 2.66 -16.36
N ASN A 57 5.15 2.96 -17.66
CA ASN A 57 4.19 3.90 -18.26
C ASN A 57 2.75 3.40 -18.09
N GLU A 58 2.50 2.12 -18.37
CA GLU A 58 1.18 1.50 -18.17
C GLU A 58 0.74 1.59 -16.70
N HIS A 59 1.65 1.32 -15.75
CA HIS A 59 1.33 1.41 -14.33
C HIS A 59 0.98 2.84 -13.89
N PHE A 60 1.69 3.85 -14.41
CA PHE A 60 1.38 5.26 -14.13
C PHE A 60 0.08 5.72 -14.77
N ASP A 61 -0.25 5.23 -15.96
CA ASP A 61 -1.53 5.51 -16.60
C ASP A 61 -2.69 4.92 -15.77
N GLN A 62 -2.61 3.64 -15.42
CA GLN A 62 -3.59 2.97 -14.56
C GLN A 62 -3.71 3.65 -13.18
N THR A 63 -2.59 4.05 -12.60
CA THR A 63 -2.58 4.77 -11.30
C THR A 63 -3.23 6.14 -11.42
N SER A 64 -2.98 6.88 -12.49
CA SER A 64 -3.60 8.18 -12.75
C SER A 64 -5.12 8.05 -12.87
N GLN A 65 -5.60 7.03 -13.58
CA GLN A 65 -7.03 6.74 -13.68
C GLN A 65 -7.64 6.41 -12.31
N LEU A 66 -6.97 5.59 -11.49
CA LEU A 66 -7.46 5.26 -10.15
C LEU A 66 -7.48 6.48 -9.22
N VAL A 67 -6.46 7.32 -9.25
CA VAL A 67 -6.38 8.58 -8.47
C VAL A 67 -7.46 9.56 -8.93
N HIS A 68 -7.74 9.62 -10.23
CA HIS A 68 -8.84 10.44 -10.76
C HIS A 68 -10.18 9.98 -10.21
N ASN A 69 -10.49 8.68 -10.31
CA ASN A 69 -11.72 8.10 -9.77
C ASN A 69 -11.85 8.34 -8.26
N LEU A 70 -10.77 8.17 -7.51
CA LEU A 70 -10.75 8.47 -6.07
C LEU A 70 -11.08 9.95 -5.79
N THR A 71 -10.52 10.85 -6.58
CA THR A 71 -10.76 12.30 -6.45
C THR A 71 -12.22 12.65 -6.76
N GLU A 72 -12.82 12.01 -7.76
CA GLU A 72 -14.23 12.16 -8.10
C GLU A 72 -15.13 11.65 -6.97
N SER A 73 -14.90 10.42 -6.48
CA SER A 73 -15.65 9.87 -5.34
C SER A 73 -15.51 10.72 -4.07
N TYR A 74 -14.32 11.29 -3.81
CA TYR A 74 -14.13 12.22 -2.70
C TYR A 74 -14.99 13.48 -2.84
N ARG A 75 -15.05 14.07 -4.04
CA ARG A 75 -15.92 15.23 -4.31
C ARG A 75 -17.39 14.88 -4.12
N GLU A 76 -17.83 13.74 -4.64
CA GLU A 76 -19.21 13.28 -4.52
C GLU A 76 -19.62 13.09 -3.06
N VAL A 77 -18.79 12.42 -2.25
CA VAL A 77 -19.02 12.26 -0.81
C VAL A 77 -19.12 13.61 -0.11
N HIS A 78 -18.22 14.54 -0.44
CA HIS A 78 -18.23 15.87 0.15
C HIS A 78 -19.49 16.66 -0.22
N GLU A 79 -19.92 16.60 -1.48
CA GLU A 79 -21.16 17.23 -1.94
C GLU A 79 -22.39 16.60 -1.27
N TYR A 80 -22.43 15.28 -1.14
CA TYR A 80 -23.49 14.57 -0.45
C TYR A 80 -23.58 14.97 1.03
N LEU A 81 -22.45 15.10 1.71
CA LEU A 81 -22.40 15.57 3.10
C LEU A 81 -22.88 17.02 3.24
N ALA A 82 -22.45 17.91 2.34
CA ALA A 82 -22.88 19.30 2.35
C ALA A 82 -24.41 19.43 2.11
N ASN A 83 -24.93 18.72 1.11
CA ASN A 83 -26.37 18.67 0.83
C ASN A 83 -27.16 18.06 2.00
N SER A 84 -26.66 16.99 2.60
CA SER A 84 -27.28 16.35 3.76
C SER A 84 -27.29 17.28 4.97
N ALA A 85 -26.18 17.96 5.26
CA ALA A 85 -26.09 18.94 6.33
C ALA A 85 -27.08 20.11 6.11
N MET A 86 -27.20 20.62 4.88
CA MET A 86 -28.18 21.66 4.54
C MET A 86 -29.61 21.18 4.73
N ARG A 87 -29.92 19.95 4.30
CA ARG A 87 -31.26 19.36 4.43
C ARG A 87 -31.63 19.08 5.89
N LEU A 88 -30.70 18.56 6.69
CA LEU A 88 -30.92 18.27 8.12
C LEU A 88 -30.92 19.54 9.00
N SER A 89 -30.15 20.58 8.61
CA SER A 89 -30.17 21.88 9.30
C SER A 89 -31.27 22.82 8.80
N SER A 90 -32.07 22.39 7.81
CA SER A 90 -33.16 23.21 7.30
C SER A 90 -34.08 23.66 8.43
N GLN A 91 -34.40 24.95 8.41
CA GLN A 91 -35.21 25.62 9.43
C GLN A 91 -36.55 24.93 9.64
N ASP A 92 -37.10 24.24 8.63
CA ASP A 92 -38.35 23.49 8.72
C ASP A 92 -38.28 22.28 9.66
N ILE A 93 -37.16 21.56 9.69
CA ILE A 93 -36.95 20.47 10.67
C ILE A 93 -36.71 21.07 12.06
N GLY A 94 -35.93 22.15 12.14
CA GLY A 94 -35.76 22.89 13.40
C GLY A 94 -37.08 23.42 13.95
N ARG A 95 -37.99 23.87 13.07
CA ARG A 95 -39.34 24.33 13.42
C ARG A 95 -40.27 23.17 13.77
N GLN A 96 -40.24 22.04 13.07
CA GLN A 96 -41.00 20.84 13.46
C GLN A 96 -40.55 20.27 14.80
N MET A 97 -39.24 20.25 15.05
CA MET A 97 -38.68 19.79 16.32
C MET A 97 -38.98 20.80 17.45
N LEU A 98 -38.92 22.09 17.15
CA LEU A 98 -39.35 23.14 18.06
C LEU A 98 -40.86 23.11 18.29
N GLU A 99 -41.71 22.81 17.31
CA GLU A 99 -43.18 22.71 17.45
C GLU A 99 -43.59 21.43 18.20
N ALA A 100 -42.89 20.32 17.97
CA ALA A 100 -43.01 19.10 18.75
C ALA A 100 -42.52 19.28 20.20
N GLY A 101 -41.51 20.13 20.42
CA GLY A 101 -40.98 20.49 21.73
C GLY A 101 -41.68 21.69 22.41
N SER A 102 -42.35 22.56 21.66
CA SER A 102 -42.96 23.81 22.16
C SER A 102 -44.33 23.58 22.77
N GLY A 103 -44.65 22.33 23.09
CA GLY A 103 -45.69 21.98 24.05
C GLY A 103 -46.86 22.94 24.05
N LYS A 104 -47.71 22.87 23.02
CA LYS A 104 -49.15 22.92 23.34
C LYS A 104 -49.48 21.60 24.05
N LEU A 105 -48.90 21.46 25.24
CA LEU A 105 -49.38 20.59 26.28
C LEU A 105 -50.74 21.17 26.61
N SER A 106 -51.78 20.59 26.02
CA SER A 106 -53.08 20.61 26.68
C SER A 106 -52.81 20.08 28.09
N GLU A 107 -53.01 20.89 29.13
CA GLU A 107 -52.82 20.55 30.56
C GLU A 107 -53.75 19.41 31.03
N ASN A 108 -54.18 18.53 30.15
CA ASN A 108 -55.22 17.52 30.36
C ASN A 108 -54.84 16.14 29.80
N ASP A 109 -53.55 15.82 29.69
CA ASP A 109 -53.13 14.43 29.44
C ASP A 109 -52.69 13.78 30.76
N GLU A 110 -53.67 13.17 31.45
CA GLU A 110 -53.43 12.26 32.58
C GLU A 110 -52.55 11.05 32.20
N ALA A 111 -52.30 10.85 30.90
CA ALA A 111 -51.45 9.80 30.35
C ALA A 111 -49.93 10.01 30.55
N LEU A 112 -49.48 11.21 30.96
CA LEU A 112 -48.06 11.50 31.22
C LEU A 112 -47.67 11.42 32.70
N GLN A 113 -48.64 11.19 33.61
CA GLN A 113 -48.36 10.95 35.03
C GLN A 113 -47.81 9.52 35.20
N GLY A 114 -46.51 9.34 34.98
CA GLY A 114 -45.83 8.07 35.26
C GLY A 114 -44.75 7.65 34.26
N VAL A 115 -44.57 8.40 33.18
CA VAL A 115 -43.44 8.18 32.26
C VAL A 115 -42.21 8.86 32.87
N GLU A 116 -41.56 8.18 33.83
CA GLU A 116 -40.23 8.58 34.26
C GLU A 116 -39.23 8.33 33.13
N PRO A 117 -38.35 9.30 32.80
CA PRO A 117 -37.30 9.09 31.83
C PRO A 117 -36.44 7.90 32.29
N PRO A 118 -36.01 7.01 31.37
CA PRO A 118 -35.24 5.83 31.73
C PRO A 118 -34.01 6.26 32.54
N ARG A 119 -33.95 5.84 33.81
CA ARG A 119 -32.93 6.24 34.79
C ARG A 119 -31.63 5.44 34.67
N ASP A 120 -31.43 4.71 33.57
CA ASP A 120 -30.29 3.82 33.38
C ASP A 120 -28.94 4.54 33.32
N TRP A 121 -28.95 5.87 33.16
CA TRP A 121 -27.76 6.72 33.13
C TRP A 121 -27.40 7.37 34.49
N ALA A 122 -28.29 7.35 35.48
CA ALA A 122 -28.10 8.05 36.76
C ALA A 122 -27.50 7.14 37.84
N PRO A 123 -26.56 7.64 38.69
CA PRO A 123 -26.08 6.90 39.85
C PRO A 123 -27.23 6.47 40.77
N LYS A 124 -27.28 5.18 41.11
CA LYS A 124 -28.37 4.61 41.93
C LYS A 124 -28.28 5.01 43.40
N GLU A 125 -27.10 5.38 43.88
CA GLU A 125 -26.84 5.78 45.27
C GLU A 125 -25.99 7.06 45.32
N PRO A 126 -26.14 7.91 46.36
CA PRO A 126 -25.34 9.12 46.53
C PRO A 126 -23.85 8.74 46.69
N GLY A 127 -23.03 9.08 45.69
CA GLY A 127 -21.60 8.75 45.66
C GLY A 127 -21.23 7.53 44.80
N ALA A 128 -22.22 6.82 44.24
CA ALA A 128 -21.96 5.79 43.24
C ALA A 128 -21.56 6.41 41.88
N LYS A 129 -20.72 5.72 41.12
CA LYS A 129 -20.31 6.15 39.79
C LYS A 129 -21.27 5.59 38.74
N GLY A 130 -21.72 6.45 37.81
CA GLY A 130 -22.67 6.08 36.76
C GLY A 130 -22.02 5.27 35.63
N ALA A 131 -22.84 4.73 34.72
CA ALA A 131 -22.38 3.93 33.58
C ALA A 131 -21.52 4.70 32.55
N LEU A 132 -21.44 6.03 32.68
CA LEU A 132 -20.60 6.92 31.87
C LEU A 132 -19.36 7.41 32.61
N ALA A 133 -19.09 6.92 33.82
CA ALA A 133 -17.86 7.27 34.52
C ALA A 133 -16.65 6.70 33.77
N GLU A 134 -15.57 7.47 33.67
CA GLU A 134 -14.38 7.10 32.89
C GLU A 134 -13.68 5.83 33.41
N ASP A 135 -13.99 5.42 34.64
CA ASP A 135 -13.51 4.21 35.29
C ASP A 135 -14.54 3.08 35.36
N TYR A 136 -15.68 3.20 34.67
CA TYR A 136 -16.69 2.14 34.60
C TYR A 136 -16.13 0.91 33.90
N GLY A 137 -16.03 -0.21 34.64
CA GLY A 137 -15.42 -1.46 34.16
C GLY A 137 -13.89 -1.52 34.28
N LEU A 138 -13.24 -0.54 34.93
CA LEU A 138 -11.81 -0.56 35.20
C LEU A 138 -11.56 -0.86 36.69
N GLU A 139 -11.40 -2.14 37.03
CA GLU A 139 -11.00 -2.57 38.37
C GLU A 139 -9.53 -2.18 38.62
N ARG A 140 -9.28 -1.16 39.46
CA ARG A 140 -7.96 -0.95 40.05
C ARG A 140 -7.80 -1.91 41.22
N GLU A 141 -6.93 -2.90 41.07
CA GLU A 141 -6.47 -3.69 42.22
C GLU A 141 -5.97 -2.75 43.34
N PRO A 142 -6.33 -3.00 44.61
CA PRO A 142 -5.82 -2.23 45.70
C PRO A 142 -4.30 -2.43 45.76
N GLN A 143 -3.55 -1.37 45.48
CA GLN A 143 -2.14 -1.31 45.83
C GLN A 143 -2.03 -1.50 47.34
N GLU A 144 -1.69 -2.71 47.76
CA GLU A 144 -1.29 -3.02 49.12
C GLU A 144 -0.14 -2.08 49.49
N ARG A 145 -0.48 -1.13 50.36
CA ARG A 145 0.43 -0.24 51.05
C ARG A 145 1.34 -1.10 51.91
N SER A 146 2.45 -1.56 51.35
CA SER A 146 3.54 -2.17 52.10
C SER A 146 4.21 -1.09 52.96
N GLU A 147 3.62 -0.86 54.13
CA GLU A 147 4.22 -0.19 55.28
C GLU A 147 4.10 -1.14 56.47
N ASN A 148 5.07 -2.06 56.59
CA ASN A 148 5.59 -2.50 57.88
C ASN A 148 6.85 -3.36 57.73
N ALA A 149 8.02 -2.74 57.93
CA ALA A 149 9.06 -3.23 58.84
C ALA A 149 10.29 -2.31 58.78
N ALA A 150 10.27 -1.25 59.59
CA ALA A 150 11.47 -0.92 60.34
C ALA A 150 11.64 -2.01 61.43
N ASN A 151 12.87 -2.51 61.59
CA ASN A 151 13.42 -3.31 62.71
C ASN A 151 13.84 -4.76 62.40
N ARG A 152 14.98 -4.93 61.69
CA ARG A 152 16.13 -5.77 62.11
C ARG A 152 17.34 -5.53 61.23
#